data_AF-A0A8R1U3R5-F1
#
_entry.id   AF-A0A8R1U3R5-F1
#
_cell.length_a   1.000
_cell.length_b   1.000
_cell.length_c   1.000
_cell.angle_alpha   90.00
_cell.angle_beta   90.00
_cell.angle_gamma   90.00
#
_symmetry.space_group_name_H-M   'P 1'
#
loop_
_entity.id
_entity.type
_entity.pdbx_description
1 polymer ?
#
loop_
_entity_poly.entity_id
_entity_poly.type
_entity_poly.pdbx_seq_one_letter_code
_entity_poly.pdbx_strand_id
1 'polypeptide(L)'
;MNYGSKHVSLRLNGFKPDFFATMADAIAKECSFLSETAATNAPTNTFKAWTLLVDLMFSSVRDGFYQELRRQRRRSPSYRKSSRESSTSTEHRIGYLDSQSSCEVKP
;
A
#
# COMPACT_ATOMS: atom_id res chain seq x y z
N MET A 1 -4.84 -8.66 3.06
CA MET A 1 -5.23 -8.19 4.42
C MET A 1 -5.15 -6.68 4.48
N ASN A 2 -5.97 -6.02 5.28
CA ASN A 2 -6.08 -4.55 5.31
C ASN A 2 -5.85 -3.98 6.72
N TYR A 3 -5.17 -4.72 7.60
CA TYR A 3 -4.97 -4.33 8.99
C TYR A 3 -4.31 -2.95 9.12
N GLY A 4 -3.30 -2.68 8.30
CA GLY A 4 -2.60 -1.38 8.31
C GLY A 4 -3.45 -0.17 7.96
N SER A 5 -4.59 -0.34 7.26
CA SER A 5 -5.47 0.81 6.95
C SER A 5 -6.06 1.44 8.21
N LYS A 6 -6.33 0.61 9.22
CA LYS A 6 -6.87 1.03 10.52
C LYS A 6 -5.90 1.93 11.28
N HIS A 7 -4.62 1.88 10.94
CA HIS A 7 -3.56 2.62 11.63
C HIS A 7 -3.16 3.91 10.89
N VAL A 8 -3.77 4.21 9.73
CA VAL A 8 -3.44 5.41 8.95
C VAL A 8 -3.77 6.69 9.72
N SER A 9 -4.79 6.69 10.59
CA SER A 9 -5.11 7.83 11.45
C SER A 9 -3.97 8.17 12.43
N LEU A 10 -3.27 7.15 12.93
CA LEU A 10 -2.16 7.29 13.88
C LEU A 10 -0.92 7.95 13.26
N ARG A 11 -0.85 8.11 11.93
CA ARG A 11 0.27 8.80 11.27
C ARG A 11 0.46 10.23 11.78
N LEU A 12 -0.62 10.87 12.23
CA LEU A 12 -0.59 12.22 12.82
C LEU A 12 0.12 12.23 14.17
N ASN A 13 0.17 11.09 14.85
CA ASN A 13 0.92 10.87 16.09
C ASN A 13 2.34 10.30 15.82
N GLY A 14 2.81 10.35 14.58
CA GLY A 14 4.14 9.87 14.21
C GLY A 14 4.24 8.36 13.93
N PHE A 15 3.11 7.63 13.97
CA PHE A 15 3.11 6.20 13.64
C PHE A 15 3.66 5.94 12.23
N LYS A 16 4.56 4.97 12.14
CA LYS A 16 5.08 4.41 10.88
C LYS A 16 4.86 2.90 10.87
N PRO A 17 4.47 2.31 9.72
CA PRO A 17 4.34 0.86 9.60
C PRO A 17 5.67 0.13 9.90
N ASP A 18 6.81 0.79 9.69
CA ASP A 18 8.15 0.24 9.98
C ASP A 18 8.36 -0.10 11.46
N PHE A 19 7.59 0.47 12.41
CA PHE A 19 7.62 0.04 13.83
C PHE A 19 7.21 -1.43 14.01
N PHE A 20 6.35 -1.94 13.14
CA PHE A 20 5.98 -3.35 13.18
C PHE A 20 7.13 -4.26 12.73
N ALA A 21 8.10 -3.76 11.97
CA ALA A 21 9.29 -4.53 11.60
C ALA A 21 10.09 -4.92 12.84
N THR A 22 10.39 -3.93 13.69
CA THR A 22 11.12 -4.12 14.93
C THR A 22 10.34 -5.00 15.91
N MET A 23 9.03 -4.80 16.02
CA MET A 23 8.18 -5.64 16.86
C MET A 23 8.16 -7.09 16.37
N ALA A 24 8.06 -7.31 15.06
CA ALA A 24 8.04 -8.64 14.49
C ALA A 24 9.40 -9.34 14.60
N ASP A 25 10.51 -8.62 14.45
CA ASP A 25 11.86 -9.15 14.71
C ASP A 25 12.04 -9.52 16.20
N ALA A 26 11.57 -8.68 17.12
CA ALA A 26 11.57 -9.00 18.55
C ALA A 26 10.73 -10.26 18.84
N ILE A 27 9.52 -10.37 18.27
CA ILE A 27 8.68 -11.56 18.40
C ILE A 27 9.39 -12.78 17.82
N ALA A 28 10.02 -12.68 16.65
CA ALA A 28 10.75 -13.77 16.02
C ALA A 28 11.87 -14.30 16.93
N LYS A 29 12.61 -13.38 17.57
CA LYS A 29 13.68 -13.71 18.52
C LYS A 29 13.13 -14.42 19.75
N GLU A 30 12.13 -13.86 20.42
CA GLU A 30 11.51 -14.50 21.58
C GLU A 30 10.94 -15.90 21.23
N CYS A 31 10.33 -16.04 20.05
CA CYS A 31 9.83 -17.32 19.57
C CYS A 31 10.93 -18.34 19.24
N SER A 32 12.12 -17.88 18.83
CA SER A 32 13.26 -18.77 18.59
C SER A 32 13.74 -19.45 19.88
N PHE A 33 13.80 -18.72 21.00
CA PHE A 33 14.14 -19.27 22.31
C PHE A 33 13.10 -20.29 22.82
N LEU A 34 11.81 -20.02 22.59
CA LEU A 34 10.74 -20.97 22.91
C LEU A 34 10.86 -22.25 22.10
N SER A 35 11.27 -22.17 20.82
CA SER A 35 11.43 -23.35 19.96
C SER A 35 12.61 -24.24 20.39
N GLU A 36 13.68 -23.64 20.92
CA GLU A 36 14.82 -24.37 21.48
C GLU A 36 14.40 -25.17 22.72
N THR A 37 13.50 -24.62 23.54
CA THR A 37 12.99 -25.29 24.74
C THR A 37 11.93 -26.34 24.41
N ALA A 38 11.05 -26.07 23.44
CA ALA A 38 9.99 -27.00 22.99
C ALA A 38 10.51 -28.12 22.06
N ALA A 39 11.84 -28.21 21.87
CA ALA A 39 12.52 -29.00 20.85
C ALA A 39 12.36 -30.53 20.93
N THR A 40 11.54 -31.08 21.84
CA THR A 40 11.45 -32.54 21.96
C THR A 40 10.70 -33.21 20.81
N ASN A 41 9.85 -32.52 20.03
CA ASN A 41 9.10 -33.20 18.95
C ASN A 41 8.89 -32.46 17.61
N ALA A 42 9.03 -31.13 17.50
CA ALA A 42 8.75 -30.44 16.22
C ALA A 42 9.38 -29.02 16.05
N PRO A 43 10.69 -28.83 16.24
CA PRO A 43 11.31 -27.49 16.19
C PRO A 43 11.12 -26.77 14.84
N THR A 44 11.25 -27.50 13.73
CA THR A 44 11.21 -26.90 12.37
C THR A 44 9.83 -26.36 11.99
N ASN A 45 8.74 -27.03 12.40
CA ASN A 45 7.38 -26.59 12.05
C ASN A 45 6.99 -25.32 12.80
N THR A 46 7.40 -25.25 14.07
CA THR A 46 7.17 -24.10 14.94
C THR A 46 7.89 -22.87 14.39
N PHE A 47 9.19 -22.99 14.08
CA PHE A 47 9.95 -21.90 13.46
C PHE A 47 9.34 -21.40 12.15
N LYS A 48 8.96 -22.33 11.25
CA LYS A 48 8.29 -21.97 9.98
C LYS A 48 6.98 -21.22 10.20
N ALA A 49 6.14 -21.68 11.12
CA ALA A 49 4.89 -20.99 11.44
C ALA A 49 5.13 -19.56 11.93
N TRP A 50 6.21 -19.34 12.69
CA TRP A 50 6.59 -18.01 13.16
C TRP A 50 7.07 -17.09 12.05
N THR A 51 7.93 -17.57 11.14
CA THR A 51 8.34 -16.78 9.98
C THR A 51 7.12 -16.36 9.15
N LEU A 52 6.18 -17.30 8.91
CA LEU A 52 4.95 -17.00 8.20
C LEU A 52 4.08 -15.95 8.93
N LEU A 53 4.01 -16.01 10.26
CA LEU A 53 3.29 -15.02 11.05
C LEU A 53 3.94 -13.63 10.95
N VAL A 54 5.26 -13.56 11.06
CA VAL A 54 6.03 -12.31 10.94
C VAL A 54 5.85 -11.69 9.56
N ASP A 55 5.98 -12.49 8.50
CA ASP A 55 5.76 -12.05 7.12
C ASP A 55 4.33 -11.55 6.91
N LEU A 56 3.36 -12.25 7.48
CA LEU A 56 1.95 -11.88 7.43
C LEU A 56 1.67 -10.56 8.16
N MET A 57 2.18 -10.40 9.37
CA MET A 57 2.05 -9.18 10.15
C MET A 57 2.66 -8.00 9.40
N PHE A 58 3.89 -8.17 8.91
CA PHE A 58 4.61 -7.13 8.20
C PHE A 58 3.89 -6.70 6.91
N SER A 59 3.50 -7.67 6.07
CA SER A 59 2.82 -7.40 4.80
C SER A 59 1.44 -6.78 5.04
N SER A 60 0.65 -7.34 5.97
CA SER A 60 -0.71 -6.85 6.24
C SER A 60 -0.77 -5.43 6.82
N VAL A 61 0.23 -5.06 7.63
CA VAL A 61 0.40 -3.70 8.15
C VAL A 61 0.90 -2.78 7.04
N ARG A 62 2.02 -3.11 6.39
CA ARG A 62 2.67 -2.21 5.44
C ARG A 62 1.80 -1.95 4.22
N ASP A 63 1.29 -3.02 3.60
CA ASP A 63 0.49 -2.91 2.38
C ASP A 63 -0.85 -2.23 2.67
N GLY A 64 -1.51 -2.63 3.76
CA GLY A 64 -2.76 -2.01 4.19
C GLY A 64 -2.61 -0.51 4.45
N PHE A 65 -1.54 -0.10 5.13
CA PHE A 65 -1.25 1.29 5.45
C PHE A 65 -0.99 2.12 4.19
N TYR A 66 -0.08 1.66 3.31
CA TYR A 66 0.26 2.41 2.11
C TYR A 66 -0.84 2.40 1.05
N GLN A 67 -1.60 1.30 0.94
CA GLN A 67 -2.77 1.24 0.06
C GLN A 67 -3.82 2.26 0.47
N GLU A 68 -4.13 2.35 1.75
CA GLU A 68 -5.10 3.31 2.28
C GLU A 68 -4.59 4.75 2.12
N LEU A 69 -3.31 5.02 2.37
CA LEU A 69 -2.72 6.33 2.14
C LEU A 69 -2.79 6.77 0.66
N ARG A 70 -2.56 5.83 -0.28
CA ARG A 70 -2.76 6.07 -1.72
C ARG A 70 -4.23 6.33 -2.04
N ARG A 71 -5.15 5.58 -1.44
CA ARG A 71 -6.60 5.76 -1.60
C ARG A 71 -7.06 7.14 -1.11
N GLN A 72 -6.57 7.59 0.04
CA GLN A 72 -6.89 8.92 0.61
C GLN A 72 -6.44 10.04 -0.33
N ARG A 73 -5.23 9.95 -0.89
CA ARG A 73 -4.74 10.93 -1.88
C ARG A 73 -5.63 11.01 -3.11
N ARG A 74 -6.08 9.87 -3.64
CA ARG A 74 -7.00 9.82 -4.80
C ARG A 74 -8.40 10.38 -4.51
N ARG A 75 -8.80 10.43 -3.24
CA ARG A 75 -10.09 10.99 -2.82
C ARG A 75 -10.03 12.49 -2.56
N SER A 76 -8.83 13.04 -2.35
CA SER A 76 -8.65 14.48 -2.10
C SER A 76 -9.23 15.32 -3.25
N PRO A 77 -9.90 16.46 -2.96
CA PRO A 77 -10.46 17.32 -4.00
C PRO A 77 -9.43 17.78 -5.02
N SER A 78 -8.19 18.05 -4.59
CA SER A 78 -7.10 18.45 -5.47
C SER A 78 -6.77 17.39 -6.53
N TYR A 79 -6.84 16.10 -6.18
CA TYR A 79 -6.67 15.03 -7.15
C TYR A 79 -7.83 14.96 -8.15
N ARG A 80 -9.07 15.16 -7.70
CA ARG A 80 -10.24 15.20 -8.58
C ARG A 80 -10.21 16.39 -9.54
N LYS A 81 -9.72 17.55 -9.10
CA LYS A 81 -9.53 18.71 -9.97
C LYS A 81 -8.48 18.43 -11.04
N SER A 82 -7.31 17.93 -10.65
CA SER A 82 -6.25 17.55 -11.60
C SER A 82 -6.70 16.48 -12.61
N SER A 83 -7.43 15.44 -12.18
CA SER A 83 -7.97 14.44 -13.10
C SER A 83 -9.02 15.02 -14.06
N ARG A 84 -9.90 15.91 -13.58
CA ARG A 84 -10.89 16.56 -14.44
C ARG A 84 -10.23 17.50 -15.45
N GLU A 85 -9.30 18.35 -15.01
CA GLU A 85 -8.57 19.27 -15.89
C GLU A 85 -7.80 18.51 -16.97
N SER A 86 -7.17 17.38 -16.62
CA SER A 86 -6.45 16.55 -17.59
C SER A 86 -7.39 15.87 -18.61
N SER A 87 -8.57 15.39 -18.17
CA SER A 87 -9.60 14.86 -19.08
C SER A 87 -10.17 15.96 -20.00
N THR A 88 -10.47 17.15 -19.46
CA THR A 88 -11.01 18.25 -20.27
C THR A 88 -9.98 18.84 -21.22
N SER A 89 -8.69 18.91 -20.84
CA SER A 89 -7.63 19.36 -21.74
C SER A 89 -7.43 18.37 -22.90
N THR A 90 -7.67 17.08 -22.68
CA THR A 90 -7.59 16.09 -23.75
C THR A 90 -8.78 16.19 -24.69
N GLU A 91 -10.00 16.35 -24.18
CA GLU A 91 -11.19 16.60 -25.02
C GLU A 91 -11.06 17.89 -25.83
N HIS A 92 -10.58 18.98 -25.22
CA HIS A 92 -10.40 20.24 -25.93
C HIS A 92 -9.31 20.13 -27.02
N ARG A 93 -8.31 19.26 -26.83
CA ARG A 93 -7.28 19.01 -27.85
C ARG A 93 -7.80 18.10 -28.97
N ILE A 94 -8.64 17.12 -28.65
CA ILE A 94 -9.31 16.26 -29.65
C ILE A 94 -10.26 17.09 -30.52
N GLY A 95 -11.12 17.93 -29.92
CA GLY A 95 -12.03 18.79 -30.68
C GLY A 95 -11.30 19.80 -31.58
N TYR A 96 -10.13 20.27 -31.15
CA TYR A 96 -9.30 21.17 -31.97
C TYR A 96 -8.65 20.44 -33.16
N LEU A 97 -8.21 19.19 -32.98
CA LEU A 97 -7.65 18.37 -34.07
C LEU A 97 -8.72 17.97 -35.10
N ASP A 98 -9.94 17.67 -34.65
CA ASP A 98 -11.06 17.32 -35.53
C ASP A 98 -11.50 18.53 -36.38
N SER A 99 -11.47 19.73 -35.78
CA SER A 99 -11.75 20.98 -36.50
C SER A 99 -10.69 21.34 -37.54
N GLN A 100 -9.42 20.96 -37.33
CA GLN A 100 -8.36 21.21 -38.30
C GLN A 100 -8.38 20.23 -39.48
N SER A 101 -8.86 19.00 -39.29
CA SER A 101 -8.91 18.01 -40.38
C SER A 101 -10.00 18.34 -41.42
N SER A 102 -11.01 19.14 -41.09
CA SER A 102 -12.17 19.36 -41.97
C SER A 102 -11.97 20.45 -43.04
N CYS A 103 -10.90 21.23 -43.00
CA CYS A 103 -10.70 22.35 -43.93
C CYS A 103 -9.78 22.04 -45.13
N GLU A 104 -9.24 20.84 -45.24
CA GLU A 104 -8.36 20.48 -46.36
C GLU A 104 -9.18 20.00 -47.58
N VAL A 105 -10.01 20.89 -48.11
CA VAL A 105 -10.60 20.74 -49.45
C VAL A 105 -9.68 21.45 -50.44
N LYS A 106 -8.81 20.63 -51.02
CA LYS A 106 -7.84 20.97 -52.05
C LYS A 106 -8.58 21.35 -53.36
N PRO A 107 -8.26 22.48 -54.00
CA PRO A 107 -8.72 22.78 -55.37
C PRO A 107 -8.03 21.89 -56.41
#